data_AF-A0A7W0K2V5-F1
#
_entry.id   AF-A0A7W0K2V5-F1
#
_cell.length_a   1.000
_cell.length_b   1.000
_cell.length_c   1.000
_cell.angle_alpha   90.00
_cell.angle_beta   90.00
_cell.angle_gamma   90.00
#
_symmetry.space_group_name_H-M   'P 1'
#
loop_
_entity.id
_entity.type
_entity.pdbx_description
1 polymer ?
#
loop_
_entity_poly.entity_id
_entity_poly.type
_entity_poly.pdbx_seq_one_letter_code
_entity_poly.pdbx_strand_id
1 'polypeptide(L)'
;MTTYLCERAWLGPGELADNVLIEIEGTHIAAVTPGASSPAAIRLAGLTIPGFANCHSHAFHRALRGRTQRERGSFWTWRETMYDVAARLDPDSYYALAFATYKEMALAGITAVGEFHY
;
A
#
# COMPACT_ATOMS: atom_id res chain seq x y z
N MET A 1 25.33 2.29 -1.23
CA MET A 1 24.74 1.72 -0.02
C MET A 1 24.08 2.83 0.75
N THR A 2 22.81 2.67 1.11
CA THR A 2 22.05 3.69 1.86
C THR A 2 21.73 3.13 3.23
N THR A 3 21.94 3.91 4.29
CA THR A 3 21.68 3.47 5.66
C THR A 3 20.63 4.35 6.31
N TYR A 4 19.68 3.72 6.98
CA TYR A 4 18.64 4.37 7.75
C TYR A 4 18.80 4.00 9.22
N LEU A 5 18.66 4.98 10.11
CA LEU A 5 18.57 4.74 11.54
C LEU A 5 17.15 5.07 12.00
N CYS A 6 16.37 4.02 12.18
CA CYS A 6 15.01 4.05 12.66
C CYS A 6 14.99 4.32 14.16
N GLU A 7 14.20 5.30 14.61
CA GLU A 7 13.91 5.53 16.03
C GLU A 7 13.33 4.27 16.65
N ARG A 8 12.31 3.68 16.00
CA ARG A 8 11.74 2.38 16.30
C ARG A 8 11.51 1.56 15.05
N ALA A 9 11.66 0.25 15.12
CA ALA A 9 11.23 -0.65 14.06
C ALA A 9 10.55 -1.90 14.61
N TRP A 10 9.54 -2.37 13.88
CA TRP A 10 8.93 -3.69 14.08
C TRP A 10 9.75 -4.75 13.32
N LEU A 11 10.29 -5.73 14.04
CA LEU A 11 11.19 -6.76 13.48
C LEU A 11 10.48 -8.12 13.30
N GLY A 12 9.26 -8.22 13.80
CA GLY A 12 8.46 -9.43 13.71
C GLY A 12 7.45 -9.54 14.86
N PRO A 13 6.62 -10.59 14.87
CA PRO A 13 5.63 -10.79 15.92
C PRO A 13 6.23 -10.71 17.33
N GLY A 14 5.76 -9.75 18.14
CA GLY A 14 6.25 -9.52 19.50
C GLY A 14 7.58 -8.76 19.61
N GLU A 15 8.20 -8.37 18.48
CA GLU A 15 9.52 -7.74 18.48
C GLU A 15 9.45 -6.29 17.98
N LEU A 16 9.53 -5.37 18.94
CA LEU A 16 9.70 -3.94 18.74
C LEU A 16 11.06 -3.53 19.29
N ALA A 17 11.88 -2.87 18.48
CA ALA A 17 13.21 -2.44 18.89
C ALA A 17 13.41 -0.93 18.66
N ASP A 18 14.15 -0.29 19.56
CA ASP A 18 14.61 1.08 19.41
C ASP A 18 15.99 1.13 18.72
N ASN A 19 16.29 2.25 18.06
CA ASN A 19 17.57 2.53 17.40
C ASN A 19 18.02 1.41 16.45
N VAL A 20 17.22 1.15 15.43
CA VAL A 20 17.48 0.08 14.46
C VAL A 20 18.17 0.65 13.23
N LEU A 21 19.38 0.17 12.93
CA LEU A 21 20.08 0.49 11.68
C LEU A 21 19.63 -0.49 10.60
N ILE A 22 19.11 0.05 9.49
CA ILE A 22 18.75 -0.71 8.29
C ILE A 22 19.70 -0.32 7.17
N GLU A 23 20.37 -1.30 6.60
CA GLU A 23 21.33 -1.13 5.52
C GLU A 23 20.72 -1.61 4.21
N ILE A 24 20.68 -0.75 3.20
CA ILE A 24 20.11 -1.03 1.88
C ILE A 24 21.21 -1.12 0.82
N GLU A 25 21.21 -2.24 0.11
CA GLU A 25 22.05 -2.49 -1.06
C GLU A 25 21.17 -2.69 -2.31
N GLY A 26 21.25 -1.73 -3.24
CA GLY A 26 20.37 -1.72 -4.41
C GLY A 26 18.90 -1.72 -4.01
N THR A 27 18.20 -2.81 -4.31
CA THR A 27 16.76 -3.00 -4.02
C THR A 27 16.46 -3.89 -2.82
N HIS A 28 17.48 -4.31 -2.05
CA HIS A 28 17.32 -5.25 -0.95
C HIS A 28 17.84 -4.68 0.37
N ILE A 29 17.25 -5.15 1.47
CA ILE A 29 17.79 -4.93 2.81
C ILE A 29 18.97 -5.90 2.99
N ALA A 30 20.16 -5.35 3.16
CA ALA A 30 21.40 -6.10 3.37
C ALA A 30 21.57 -6.52 4.84
N ALA A 31 21.20 -5.64 5.77
CA ALA A 31 21.29 -5.92 7.21
C ALA A 31 20.28 -5.09 8.02
N VAL A 32 19.92 -5.63 9.18
CA VAL A 32 19.08 -4.99 10.20
C VAL A 32 19.76 -5.19 11.55
N THR A 33 20.14 -4.10 12.23
CA THR A 33 20.89 -4.15 13.49
C THR A 33 20.21 -3.29 14.56
N PRO A 34 19.53 -3.92 15.55
CA PRO A 34 18.94 -3.21 16.70
C PRO A 34 19.99 -2.62 17.64
N GLY A 35 19.62 -1.55 18.39
CA GLY A 35 20.51 -0.93 19.37
C GLY A 35 21.76 -0.28 18.76
N ALA A 36 21.74 0.00 17.46
CA ALA A 36 22.85 0.57 16.72
C ALA A 36 22.87 2.10 16.82
N SER A 37 24.04 2.68 16.58
CA SER A 37 24.18 4.12 16.38
C SER A 37 24.99 4.39 15.13
N SER A 38 24.54 5.36 14.33
CA SER A 38 25.25 5.79 13.13
C SER A 38 24.96 7.27 12.87
N PRO A 39 25.91 8.17 13.14
CA PRO A 39 25.76 9.60 12.86
C PRO A 39 25.60 9.91 11.36
N ALA A 40 26.05 9.01 10.48
CA ALA A 40 25.98 9.18 9.02
C ALA A 40 24.69 8.63 8.40
N ALA A 41 23.87 7.88 9.16
CA ALA A 41 22.63 7.29 8.65
C ALA A 41 21.49 8.31 8.57
N ILE A 42 20.60 8.12 7.60
CA ILE A 42 19.37 8.92 7.45
C ILE A 42 18.43 8.55 8.60
N ARG A 43 18.07 9.52 9.43
CA ARG A 43 17.16 9.28 10.57
C ARG A 43 15.72 9.13 10.10
N LEU A 44 15.07 8.05 10.54
CA LEU A 44 13.62 7.84 10.39
C LEU A 44 12.97 7.95 11.77
N ALA A 45 12.13 8.97 11.96
CA ALA A 45 11.42 9.18 13.21
C ALA A 45 10.18 8.27 13.32
N GLY A 46 9.76 7.99 14.55
CA GLY A 46 8.60 7.15 14.83
C GLY A 46 8.82 5.66 14.55
N LEU A 47 7.75 4.96 14.23
CA LEU A 47 7.74 3.51 14.02
C LEU A 47 7.88 3.16 12.54
N THR A 48 8.98 2.48 12.21
CA THR A 48 9.20 1.87 10.89
C THR A 48 8.61 0.46 10.87
N ILE A 49 7.79 0.16 9.87
CA ILE A 49 7.21 -1.17 9.61
C ILE A 49 7.37 -1.53 8.13
N PRO A 50 7.31 -2.83 7.76
CA PRO A 50 7.20 -3.23 6.37
C PRO A 50 5.99 -2.59 5.69
N GLY A 51 6.14 -2.28 4.39
CA GLY A 51 5.01 -1.83 3.59
C GLY A 51 3.91 -2.88 3.54
N PHE A 52 2.66 -2.44 3.53
CA PHE A 52 1.51 -3.34 3.55
C PHE A 52 1.35 -4.06 2.20
N ALA A 53 0.86 -5.30 2.25
CA ALA A 53 0.38 -6.02 1.09
C ALA A 53 -1.15 -5.97 1.05
N ASN A 54 -1.72 -5.41 -0.01
CA ASN A 54 -3.14 -5.54 -0.29
C ASN A 54 -3.37 -6.78 -1.15
N CYS A 55 -3.79 -7.88 -0.52
CA CYS A 55 -3.88 -9.17 -1.19
C CYS A 55 -5.03 -9.31 -2.20
N HIS A 56 -5.95 -8.34 -2.29
CA HIS A 56 -7.10 -8.42 -3.19
C HIS A 56 -7.64 -7.03 -3.54
N SER A 57 -7.62 -6.67 -4.81
CA SER A 57 -8.15 -5.41 -5.32
C SER A 57 -8.92 -5.53 -6.62
N HIS A 58 -9.79 -4.56 -6.87
CA HIS A 58 -10.44 -4.33 -8.17
C HIS A 58 -10.35 -2.84 -8.48
N ALA A 59 -9.40 -2.45 -9.31
CA ALA A 59 -9.01 -1.06 -9.47
C ALA A 59 -10.15 -0.18 -10.02
N PHE A 60 -10.96 -0.69 -10.94
CA PHE A 60 -12.06 0.06 -11.53
C PHE A 60 -13.22 0.31 -10.54
N HIS A 61 -13.34 -0.47 -9.46
CA HIS A 61 -14.32 -0.22 -8.39
C HIS A 61 -14.10 1.13 -7.70
N ARG A 62 -12.95 1.77 -7.92
CA ARG A 62 -12.76 3.19 -7.59
C ARG A 62 -13.88 4.09 -8.12
N ALA A 63 -14.42 3.82 -9.31
CA ALA A 63 -15.54 4.57 -9.87
C ALA A 63 -16.84 4.43 -9.05
N LEU A 64 -16.99 3.33 -8.31
CA LEU A 64 -18.16 3.04 -7.47
C LEU A 64 -18.07 3.68 -6.08
N ARG A 65 -16.87 4.10 -5.64
CA ARG A 65 -16.62 4.60 -4.28
C ARG A 65 -17.58 5.74 -3.93
N GLY A 66 -18.40 5.52 -2.90
CA GLY A 66 -19.37 6.49 -2.39
C GLY A 66 -20.64 6.67 -3.24
N ARG A 67 -20.83 5.90 -4.32
CA ARG A 67 -21.93 6.08 -5.28
C ARG A 67 -22.99 4.96 -5.27
N THR A 68 -22.72 3.85 -4.58
CA THR A 68 -23.55 2.64 -4.65
C THR A 68 -24.56 2.47 -3.52
N GLN A 69 -24.55 3.35 -2.52
CA GLN A 69 -25.43 3.27 -1.35
C GLN A 69 -26.65 4.19 -1.49
N ARG A 70 -27.44 4.02 -2.55
CA ARG A 70 -28.73 4.72 -2.69
C ARG A 70 -29.81 3.97 -1.91
N GLU A 71 -30.59 4.70 -1.12
CA GLU A 71 -31.61 4.16 -0.21
C GLU A 71 -31.07 3.08 0.73
N ARG A 72 -31.69 1.89 0.79
CA ARG A 72 -31.18 0.75 1.57
C ARG A 72 -30.00 0.05 0.89
N GLY A 73 -29.91 0.11 -0.44
CA GLY A 73 -28.95 -0.64 -1.23
C GLY A 73 -29.08 -2.17 -1.05
N SER A 74 -28.73 -2.92 -2.08
CA SER A 74 -28.50 -4.37 -1.97
C SER A 74 -27.24 -4.75 -2.74
N PHE A 75 -26.75 -5.96 -2.51
CA PHE A 75 -25.69 -6.53 -3.33
C PHE A 75 -26.04 -6.50 -4.83
N TRP A 76 -27.31 -6.74 -5.17
CA TRP A 76 -27.77 -6.80 -6.56
C TRP A 76 -27.76 -5.43 -7.23
N THR A 77 -28.27 -4.39 -6.55
CA THR A 77 -28.22 -3.02 -7.08
C THR A 77 -26.79 -2.48 -7.18
N TRP A 78 -25.90 -2.90 -6.27
CA TRP A 78 -24.46 -2.62 -6.40
C TRP A 78 -23.88 -3.30 -7.65
N ARG A 79 -24.21 -4.57 -7.87
CA ARG A 79 -23.70 -5.37 -8.99
C ARG A 79 -24.17 -4.81 -10.34
N GLU A 80 -25.42 -4.37 -10.44
CA GLU A 80 -25.94 -3.65 -11.62
C GLU A 80 -25.12 -2.40 -11.91
N THR A 81 -24.89 -1.55 -10.90
CA THR A 81 -24.06 -0.34 -11.06
C THR A 81 -22.62 -0.67 -11.45
N MET A 82 -22.06 -1.76 -10.90
CA MET A 82 -20.72 -2.24 -11.25
C MET A 82 -20.64 -2.64 -12.72
N TYR A 83 -21.61 -3.40 -13.23
CA TYR A 83 -21.66 -3.78 -14.65
C TYR A 83 -21.87 -2.57 -15.57
N ASP A 84 -22.69 -1.60 -15.17
CA ASP A 84 -22.88 -0.35 -15.93
C ASP A 84 -21.57 0.43 -16.08
N VAL A 85 -20.73 0.45 -15.05
CA VAL A 85 -19.38 1.03 -15.12
C VAL A 85 -18.51 0.18 -16.03
N ALA A 86 -18.44 -1.13 -15.79
CA ALA A 86 -17.57 -2.04 -16.54
C ALA A 86 -17.83 -1.99 -18.06
N ALA A 87 -19.10 -1.92 -18.47
CA ALA A 87 -19.50 -1.84 -19.88
C ALA A 87 -19.06 -0.55 -20.60
N ARG A 88 -18.61 0.48 -19.87
CA ARG A 88 -18.17 1.78 -20.42
C ARG A 88 -16.67 1.99 -20.34
N LEU A 89 -15.92 1.03 -19.79
CA LEU A 89 -14.48 1.14 -19.67
C LEU A 89 -13.82 0.88 -21.02
N ASP A 90 -12.80 1.67 -21.29
CA ASP A 90 -11.80 1.49 -22.32
C ASP A 90 -10.41 1.44 -21.66
N PRO A 91 -9.32 1.11 -22.40
CA PRO A 91 -7.99 1.02 -21.82
C PRO A 91 -7.52 2.31 -21.11
N ASP A 92 -7.85 3.49 -21.64
CA ASP A 92 -7.40 4.77 -21.12
C ASP A 92 -8.12 5.14 -19.81
N SER A 93 -9.44 4.95 -19.77
CA SER A 93 -10.26 5.17 -18.58
C SER A 93 -9.97 4.15 -17.49
N TYR A 94 -9.71 2.88 -17.84
CA TYR A 94 -9.24 1.88 -16.88
C TYR A 94 -7.87 2.28 -16.31
N TYR A 95 -6.92 2.67 -17.16
CA TYR A 95 -5.59 3.12 -16.73
C TYR A 95 -5.72 4.30 -15.75
N ALA A 96 -6.55 5.30 -16.05
CA ALA A 96 -6.75 6.44 -15.16
C ALA A 96 -7.29 6.03 -13.79
N LEU A 97 -8.23 5.08 -13.74
CA LEU A 97 -8.76 4.54 -12.49
C LEU A 97 -7.68 3.75 -11.73
N ALA A 98 -6.94 2.88 -12.40
CA ALA A 98 -5.89 2.07 -11.80
C ALA A 98 -4.75 2.93 -11.26
N PHE A 99 -4.28 3.91 -12.04
CA PHE A 99 -3.25 4.84 -11.62
C PHE A 99 -3.64 5.61 -10.36
N ALA A 100 -4.87 6.14 -10.32
CA ALA A 100 -5.37 6.83 -9.13
C ALA A 100 -5.52 5.88 -7.93
N THR A 101 -5.99 4.65 -8.13
CA THR A 101 -6.09 3.63 -7.09
C THR A 101 -4.73 3.29 -6.49
N TYR A 102 -3.72 3.00 -7.31
CA TYR A 102 -2.39 2.62 -6.83
C TYR A 102 -1.64 3.79 -6.20
N LYS A 103 -1.85 5.02 -6.69
CA LYS A 103 -1.32 6.22 -6.03
C LYS A 103 -1.87 6.38 -4.61
N GLU A 104 -3.17 6.15 -4.40
CA GLU A 104 -3.74 6.17 -3.06
C GLU A 104 -3.22 5.05 -2.17
N MET A 105 -3.04 3.84 -2.71
CA MET A 105 -2.45 2.72 -1.99
C MET A 105 -1.03 3.05 -1.52
N ALA A 106 -0.19 3.59 -2.41
CA ALA A 106 1.17 3.99 -2.08
C ALA A 106 1.20 5.07 -0.98
N LEU A 107 0.31 6.07 -1.04
CA LEU A 107 0.17 7.09 0.00
C LEU A 107 -0.32 6.52 1.34
N ALA A 108 -1.04 5.39 1.32
CA ALA A 108 -1.50 4.67 2.50
C ALA A 108 -0.47 3.64 3.02
N GLY A 109 0.72 3.57 2.45
CA GLY A 109 1.78 2.65 2.87
C GLY A 109 1.66 1.23 2.32
N ILE A 110 0.80 0.99 1.32
CA ILE A 110 0.73 -0.29 0.60
C ILE A 110 1.81 -0.31 -0.48
N THR A 111 2.67 -1.32 -0.46
CA THR A 111 3.80 -1.46 -1.39
C THR A 111 3.66 -2.66 -2.33
N ALA A 112 2.67 -3.53 -2.11
CA ALA A 112 2.34 -4.65 -2.99
C ALA A 112 0.81 -4.82 -3.10
N VAL A 113 0.33 -5.15 -4.29
CA VAL A 113 -1.10 -5.36 -4.55
C VAL A 113 -1.33 -6.63 -5.36
N GLY A 114 -2.27 -7.45 -4.90
CA GLY A 114 -2.90 -8.52 -5.66
C GLY A 114 -4.11 -7.95 -6.41
N GLU A 115 -3.89 -7.46 -7.63
CA GLU A 115 -4.97 -6.96 -8.48
C GLU A 115 -5.75 -8.14 -9.09
N PHE A 116 -7.03 -8.23 -8.78
CA PHE A 116 -7.95 -9.19 -9.38
C PHE A 116 -8.67 -8.53 -10.56
N HIS A 117 -8.08 -8.67 -11.74
CA HIS A 117 -8.61 -8.18 -13.00
C HIS A 117 -9.64 -9.17 -13.57
N TYR A 118 -10.80 -8.68 -14.00
CA TYR A 118 -11.85 -9.45 -14.67
C TYR A 118 -11.70 -9.44 -16.19
#